data_AF-A0AB36AF13-F1
#
_entry.id   AF-A0AB36AF13-F1
#
_cell.length_a   1.000
_cell.length_b   1.000
_cell.length_c   1.000
_cell.angle_alpha   90.00
_cell.angle_beta   90.00
_cell.angle_gamma   90.00
#
_symmetry.space_group_name_H-M   'P 1'
#
loop_
_entity.id
_entity.type
_entity.pdbx_description
1 polymer ?
#
loop_
_entity_poly.entity_id
_entity_poly.type
_entity_poly.pdbx_seq_one_letter_code
_entity_poly.pdbx_strand_id
1 'polypeptide(L)'
;MDMTPEEFENVVKRLHQEAQERNLTYVFPKGRIFNVEEAFDDDYSYAKINIKNGKRNIVFIGLNPARNGSPLAVYKQRAKAKEPLEKIVANGSAWNRALNHSERLEDFNELGSIYFLDICATGTLQASDLKQAQAESYMKSIEFISKYISKYLSNSKIVLCPGGKANSKKIRKALYEKIIKENKDRIYIYGLSRGVPRHIIGSKGTDLRLIKDDQISTVSGIK
;
A
#
# COMPACT_ATOMS: atom_id res chain seq x y z
N MET A 1 -14.28 -5.42 13.83
CA MET A 1 -13.78 -6.31 14.88
C MET A 1 -12.44 -5.73 15.26
N ASP A 2 -12.26 -5.38 16.52
CA ASP A 2 -11.00 -4.80 16.97
C ASP A 2 -10.03 -5.96 17.26
N MET A 3 -8.85 -5.90 16.66
CA MET A 3 -7.79 -6.89 16.85
C MET A 3 -7.28 -6.79 18.30
N THR A 4 -6.94 -7.88 18.96
CA THR A 4 -6.29 -7.82 20.28
C THR A 4 -4.80 -7.42 20.15
N PRO A 5 -4.13 -6.97 21.22
CA PRO A 5 -2.69 -6.74 21.18
C PRO A 5 -1.88 -7.99 20.82
N GLU A 6 -2.27 -9.16 21.35
CA GLU A 6 -1.60 -10.43 21.09
C GLU A 6 -1.76 -10.89 19.64
N GLU A 7 -2.98 -10.80 19.10
CA GLU A 7 -3.24 -11.08 17.67
C GLU A 7 -2.38 -10.19 16.78
N PHE A 8 -2.29 -8.91 17.12
CA PHE A 8 -1.47 -7.96 16.36
C PHE A 8 0.02 -8.33 16.37
N GLU A 9 0.58 -8.66 17.53
CA GLU A 9 2.00 -9.04 17.66
C GLU A 9 2.31 -10.33 16.91
N ASN A 10 1.41 -11.31 16.96
CA ASN A 10 1.54 -12.55 16.21
C ASN A 10 1.50 -12.32 14.70
N VAL A 11 0.59 -11.47 14.21
CA VAL A 11 0.52 -11.10 12.79
C VAL A 11 1.81 -10.39 12.36
N VAL A 12 2.31 -9.43 13.13
CA VAL A 12 3.55 -8.70 12.81
C VAL A 12 4.75 -9.65 12.74
N LYS A 13 4.91 -10.52 13.74
CA LYS A 13 6.02 -11.49 13.79
C LYS A 13 6.01 -12.39 12.55
N ARG A 14 4.84 -12.92 12.19
CA ARG A 14 4.67 -13.77 11.00
C ARG A 14 4.98 -13.01 9.71
N LEU A 15 4.43 -11.80 9.54
CA LEU A 15 4.68 -11.01 8.33
C LEU A 15 6.15 -10.65 8.18
N HIS A 16 6.85 -10.30 9.26
CA HIS A 16 8.29 -10.01 9.21
C HIS A 16 9.12 -11.23 8.85
N GLN A 17 8.81 -12.41 9.42
CA GLN A 17 9.49 -13.64 9.06
C GLN A 17 9.26 -14.00 7.58
N GLU A 18 8.01 -13.99 7.13
CA GLU A 18 7.68 -14.27 5.72
C GLU A 18 8.36 -13.27 4.77
N ALA A 19 8.41 -11.99 5.13
CA ALA A 19 9.00 -10.95 4.29
C ALA A 19 10.52 -11.07 4.21
N GLN A 20 11.19 -11.55 5.26
CA GLN A 20 12.62 -11.89 5.23
C GLN A 20 12.91 -13.10 4.34
N GLU A 21 12.09 -14.14 4.44
CA GLU A 21 12.20 -15.33 3.56
C GLU A 21 11.92 -14.97 2.08
N ARG A 22 11.08 -13.95 1.86
CA ARG A 22 10.71 -13.44 0.52
C ARG A 22 11.35 -12.10 0.22
N ASN A 23 12.65 -11.98 0.49
CA ASN A 23 13.42 -10.81 0.09
C ASN A 23 13.86 -10.94 -1.38
N LEU A 24 13.13 -10.29 -2.28
CA LEU A 24 13.31 -10.41 -3.72
C LEU A 24 14.06 -9.20 -4.29
N THR A 25 14.87 -9.42 -5.32
CA THR A 25 15.52 -8.34 -6.05
C THR A 25 14.58 -7.79 -7.12
N TYR A 26 14.27 -6.50 -7.05
CA TYR A 26 13.42 -5.81 -8.00
C TYR A 26 14.26 -4.88 -8.88
N VAL A 27 14.12 -5.02 -10.20
CA VAL A 27 14.76 -4.14 -11.19
C VAL A 27 13.72 -3.14 -11.70
N PHE A 28 13.83 -1.92 -11.21
CA PHE A 28 13.01 -0.79 -11.62
C PHE A 28 13.56 -0.14 -12.89
N PRO A 29 12.71 0.59 -13.62
CA PRO A 29 13.13 1.38 -14.77
C PRO A 29 14.31 2.28 -14.47
N LYS A 30 15.13 2.52 -15.50
CA LYS A 30 16.41 3.25 -15.45
C LYS A 30 17.50 2.52 -14.64
N GLY A 31 17.40 1.20 -14.51
CA GLY A 31 18.43 0.37 -13.88
C GLY A 31 18.50 0.49 -12.36
N ARG A 32 17.44 0.98 -11.71
CA ARG A 32 17.38 1.08 -10.24
C ARG A 32 17.06 -0.29 -9.67
N ILE A 33 17.92 -0.81 -8.79
CA ILE A 33 17.76 -2.16 -8.22
C ILE A 33 17.56 -2.02 -6.72
N PHE A 34 16.51 -2.68 -6.20
CA PHE A 34 16.23 -2.70 -4.77
C PHE A 34 15.86 -4.09 -4.31
N ASN A 35 16.21 -4.39 -3.06
CA ASN A 35 15.69 -5.55 -2.35
C ASN A 35 14.35 -5.18 -1.71
N VAL A 36 13.39 -6.07 -1.89
CA VAL A 36 12.02 -5.88 -1.45
C VAL A 36 11.62 -7.06 -0.59
N GLU A 37 11.31 -6.76 0.67
CA GLU A 37 10.72 -7.68 1.62
C GLU A 37 9.22 -7.72 1.39
N GLU A 38 8.64 -8.91 1.15
CA GLU A 38 7.22 -9.05 0.83
C GLU A 38 6.52 -10.15 1.63
N ALA A 39 5.38 -9.84 2.25
CA ALA A 39 4.53 -10.83 2.90
C ALA A 39 3.06 -10.59 2.54
N PHE A 40 2.36 -11.66 2.16
CA PHE A 40 0.96 -11.59 1.71
C PHE A 40 0.20 -12.83 2.16
N ASP A 41 -1.00 -12.62 2.68
CA ASP A 41 -2.03 -13.64 2.85
C ASP A 41 -3.41 -13.09 2.47
N ASP A 42 -4.48 -13.78 2.82
CA ASP A 42 -5.84 -13.37 2.45
C ASP A 42 -6.30 -12.09 3.17
N ASP A 43 -5.70 -11.76 4.33
CA ASP A 43 -6.09 -10.63 5.18
C ASP A 43 -5.06 -9.48 5.16
N TYR A 44 -3.80 -9.72 4.80
CA TYR A 44 -2.71 -8.75 4.93
C TYR A 44 -1.79 -8.72 3.71
N SER A 45 -1.47 -7.51 3.27
CA SER A 45 -0.48 -7.24 2.22
C SER A 45 0.56 -6.27 2.76
N TYR A 46 1.80 -6.75 2.81
CA TYR A 46 2.95 -6.03 3.31
C TYR A 46 4.07 -6.13 2.28
N ALA A 47 4.62 -4.97 1.94
CA ALA A 47 5.82 -4.87 1.14
C ALA A 47 6.68 -3.71 1.64
N LYS A 48 8.00 -3.89 1.63
CA LYS A 48 8.95 -2.88 2.05
C LYS A 48 10.15 -2.87 1.11
N ILE A 49 10.38 -1.71 0.49
CA ILE A 49 11.61 -1.43 -0.25
C ILE A 49 12.59 -0.78 0.73
N ASN A 50 13.73 -1.41 0.92
CA ASN A 50 14.85 -0.82 1.66
C ASN A 50 15.63 0.11 0.71
N ILE A 51 15.66 1.41 1.00
CA ILE A 51 16.34 2.41 0.15
C ILE A 51 17.75 2.68 0.69
N LYS A 52 17.86 3.19 1.91
CA LYS A 52 19.13 3.55 2.59
C LYS A 52 18.97 3.49 4.12
N ASN A 53 20.01 3.74 4.90
CA ASN A 53 19.95 3.89 6.38
C ASN A 53 19.31 5.23 6.83
N GLY A 54 18.40 5.79 6.03
CA GLY A 54 17.68 7.01 6.35
C GLY A 54 16.70 6.81 7.52
N LYS A 55 16.36 7.89 8.22
CA LYS A 55 15.44 7.85 9.37
C LYS A 55 13.98 8.09 8.99
N ARG A 56 13.70 8.53 7.75
CA ARG A 56 12.35 8.85 7.29
C ARG A 56 11.76 7.72 6.48
N ASN A 57 10.45 7.52 6.63
CA ASN A 57 9.72 6.48 5.91
C ASN A 57 8.51 7.09 5.19
N ILE A 58 8.10 6.45 4.10
CA ILE A 58 6.86 6.75 3.42
C ILE A 58 6.02 5.48 3.35
N VAL A 59 4.73 5.61 3.63
CA VAL A 59 3.76 4.50 3.60
C VAL A 59 2.77 4.74 2.48
N PHE A 60 2.71 3.87 1.49
CA PHE A 60 1.65 3.85 0.50
C PHE A 60 0.56 2.90 0.93
N ILE A 61 -0.68 3.40 1.01
CA ILE A 61 -1.86 2.57 1.26
C ILE A 61 -2.67 2.47 -0.02
N GLY A 62 -2.66 1.29 -0.66
CA GLY A 62 -3.46 1.02 -1.83
C GLY A 62 -4.89 0.63 -1.45
N LEU A 63 -5.85 1.20 -2.17
CA LEU A 63 -7.29 0.98 -1.99
C LEU A 63 -7.91 0.06 -3.07
N ASN A 64 -7.10 -0.65 -3.87
CA ASN A 64 -7.59 -1.37 -5.06
C ASN A 64 -6.86 -2.70 -5.34
N PRO A 65 -7.58 -3.78 -5.69
CA PRO A 65 -6.98 -4.96 -6.30
C PRO A 65 -6.49 -4.65 -7.73
N ALA A 66 -5.23 -5.01 -8.02
CA ALA A 66 -4.81 -5.17 -9.41
C ALA A 66 -5.47 -6.43 -9.97
N ARG A 67 -6.19 -6.28 -11.09
CA ARG A 67 -6.98 -7.36 -11.74
C ARG A 67 -6.10 -8.50 -12.30
N ASN A 68 -4.81 -8.26 -12.52
CA ASN A 68 -3.81 -9.19 -13.05
C ASN A 68 -2.44 -8.92 -12.38
N GLY A 69 -1.67 -9.97 -12.07
CA GLY A 69 -0.29 -9.85 -11.60
C GLY A 69 -0.12 -9.55 -10.10
N SER A 70 -1.00 -10.10 -9.25
CA SER A 70 -0.84 -9.94 -7.79
C SER A 70 0.52 -10.49 -7.34
N PRO A 71 1.21 -9.82 -6.41
CA PRO A 71 2.52 -10.26 -5.93
C PRO A 71 2.55 -11.73 -5.48
N LEU A 72 1.50 -12.21 -4.80
CA LEU A 72 1.40 -13.58 -4.31
C LEU A 72 1.30 -14.64 -5.42
N ALA A 73 0.53 -14.37 -6.49
CA ALA A 73 0.40 -15.31 -7.61
C ALA A 73 1.72 -15.45 -8.38
N VAL A 74 2.40 -14.33 -8.61
CA VAL A 74 3.72 -14.29 -9.26
C VAL A 74 4.77 -14.99 -8.39
N TYR A 75 4.74 -14.80 -7.06
CA TYR A 75 5.63 -15.51 -6.13
C TYR A 75 5.43 -17.03 -6.17
N LYS A 76 4.19 -17.50 -6.02
CA LYS A 76 3.87 -18.94 -6.03
C LYS A 76 4.28 -19.63 -7.33
N GLN A 77 4.19 -18.95 -8.47
CA GLN A 77 4.63 -19.49 -9.76
C GLN A 77 6.16 -19.59 -9.84
N ARG A 78 6.89 -18.56 -9.39
CA ARG A 78 8.35 -18.50 -9.48
C ARG A 78 9.07 -19.38 -8.47
N ALA A 79 8.55 -19.50 -7.25
CA ALA A 79 9.06 -20.43 -6.25
C ALA A 79 9.05 -21.89 -6.77
N LYS A 80 8.05 -22.24 -7.60
CA LYS A 80 7.98 -23.55 -8.27
C LYS A 80 9.00 -23.69 -9.42
N ALA A 81 9.41 -22.59 -10.04
CA ALA A 81 10.29 -22.59 -11.22
C ALA A 81 11.79 -22.59 -10.90
N LYS A 82 12.21 -22.38 -9.64
CA LYS A 82 13.62 -22.27 -9.21
C LYS A 82 14.45 -21.21 -9.98
N GLU A 83 13.78 -20.22 -10.57
CA GLU A 83 14.43 -19.11 -11.26
C GLU A 83 15.02 -18.10 -10.25
N PRO A 84 16.08 -17.35 -10.62
CA PRO A 84 16.51 -16.20 -9.82
C PRO A 84 15.32 -15.28 -9.58
N LEU A 85 15.15 -14.87 -8.33
CA LEU A 85 13.98 -14.11 -7.88
C LEU A 85 14.08 -12.62 -8.27
N GLU A 86 14.51 -12.34 -9.49
CA GLU A 86 14.55 -11.00 -10.06
C GLU A 86 13.21 -10.63 -10.68
N LYS A 87 12.62 -9.53 -10.22
CA LYS A 87 11.36 -9.00 -10.78
C LYS A 87 11.61 -7.70 -11.49
N ILE A 88 11.50 -7.75 -12.83
CA ILE A 88 11.52 -6.54 -13.65
C ILE A 88 10.19 -5.81 -13.45
N VAL A 89 10.28 -4.59 -12.93
CA VAL A 89 9.13 -3.75 -12.67
C VAL A 89 8.79 -2.96 -13.93
N ALA A 90 7.57 -3.15 -14.44
CA ALA A 90 7.08 -2.37 -15.56
C ALA A 90 7.06 -0.87 -15.24
N ASN A 91 7.39 -0.03 -16.23
CA ASN A 91 7.34 1.44 -16.14
C ASN A 91 6.02 1.98 -15.56
N GLY A 92 4.89 1.39 -15.97
CA GLY A 92 3.55 1.78 -15.53
C GLY A 92 3.06 1.10 -14.26
N SER A 93 3.90 0.40 -13.49
CA SER A 93 3.44 -0.30 -12.29
C SER A 93 3.13 0.66 -11.12
N ALA A 94 2.31 0.22 -10.18
CA ALA A 94 2.04 0.96 -8.94
C ALA A 94 3.31 1.18 -8.11
N TRP A 95 4.20 0.19 -8.12
CA TRP A 95 5.49 0.21 -7.43
C TRP A 95 6.45 1.26 -7.99
N ASN A 96 6.60 1.33 -9.32
CA ASN A 96 7.44 2.35 -9.94
C ASN A 96 6.86 3.75 -9.74
N ARG A 97 5.53 3.89 -9.74
CA ARG A 97 4.89 5.17 -9.41
C ARG A 97 5.20 5.59 -7.98
N ALA A 98 5.00 4.70 -7.01
CA ALA A 98 5.29 4.98 -5.61
C ALA A 98 6.74 5.37 -5.38
N LEU A 99 7.70 4.65 -5.97
CA LEU A 99 9.11 5.01 -5.93
C LEU A 99 9.37 6.44 -6.46
N ASN A 100 8.85 6.75 -7.66
CA ASN A 100 8.98 8.09 -8.24
C ASN A 100 8.28 9.19 -7.41
N HIS A 101 7.27 8.82 -6.61
CA HIS A 101 6.59 9.74 -5.70
C HIS A 101 7.37 9.97 -4.42
N SER A 102 7.98 8.92 -3.88
CA SER A 102 8.86 9.01 -2.72
C SER A 102 10.02 9.96 -2.96
N GLU A 103 10.66 9.86 -4.13
CA GLU A 103 11.74 10.76 -4.57
C GLU A 103 11.33 12.24 -4.64
N ARG A 104 10.03 12.56 -4.70
CA ARG A 104 9.51 13.95 -4.71
C ARG A 104 9.09 14.44 -3.34
N LEU A 105 8.62 13.54 -2.48
CA LEU A 105 8.10 13.88 -1.15
C LEU A 105 9.19 13.97 -0.10
N GLU A 106 10.30 13.28 -0.30
CA GLU A 106 11.44 13.24 0.61
C GLU A 106 12.72 13.47 -0.16
N ASP A 107 13.74 14.00 0.54
CA ASP A 107 15.10 13.83 0.07
C ASP A 107 15.41 12.32 0.07
N PHE A 108 15.72 11.79 -1.11
CA PHE A 108 15.99 10.38 -1.29
C PHE A 108 17.22 9.89 -0.48
N ASN A 109 18.07 10.81 -0.03
CA ASN A 109 19.17 10.50 0.89
C ASN A 109 18.72 10.36 2.35
N GLU A 110 17.61 10.98 2.74
CA GLU A 110 17.03 10.87 4.09
C GLU A 110 15.99 9.74 4.20
N LEU A 111 15.55 9.21 3.06
CA LEU A 111 14.57 8.14 2.95
C LEU A 111 15.20 6.79 3.34
N GLY A 112 14.68 6.20 4.42
CA GLY A 112 15.03 4.88 4.90
C GLY A 112 14.33 3.78 4.12
N SER A 113 12.99 3.78 4.19
CA SER A 113 12.17 2.73 3.59
C SER A 113 10.89 3.26 2.96
N ILE A 114 10.43 2.54 1.94
CA ILE A 114 9.11 2.73 1.32
C ILE A 114 8.26 1.50 1.65
N TYR A 115 7.14 1.72 2.34
CA TYR A 115 6.19 0.68 2.69
C TYR A 115 5.00 0.69 1.75
N PHE A 116 4.48 -0.48 1.45
CA PHE A 116 3.25 -0.73 0.71
C PHE A 116 2.35 -1.59 1.56
N LEU A 117 1.25 -1.00 2.02
CA LEU A 117 0.27 -1.64 2.89
C LEU A 117 -1.09 -1.58 2.21
N ASP A 118 -1.54 -2.66 1.58
CA ASP A 118 -2.83 -2.65 0.89
C ASP A 118 -3.96 -3.09 1.83
N ILE A 119 -5.07 -2.35 1.83
CA ILE A 119 -6.29 -2.78 2.54
C ILE A 119 -6.95 -3.99 1.86
N CYS A 120 -6.51 -4.31 0.64
CA CYS A 120 -6.98 -5.44 -0.16
C CYS A 120 -5.79 -6.35 -0.46
N ALA A 121 -5.50 -7.31 0.43
CA ALA A 121 -4.44 -8.27 0.17
C ALA A 121 -4.80 -9.23 -0.98
N THR A 122 -6.09 -9.51 -1.13
CA THR A 122 -6.67 -10.44 -2.12
C THR A 122 -6.93 -9.79 -3.47
N GLY A 123 -5.88 -9.27 -4.11
CA GLY A 123 -5.85 -9.11 -5.58
C GLY A 123 -5.91 -10.44 -6.36
N THR A 124 -6.28 -11.54 -5.70
CA THR A 124 -6.24 -12.94 -6.17
C THR A 124 -7.62 -13.51 -6.53
N LEU A 125 -8.73 -12.82 -6.24
CA LEU A 125 -10.08 -13.33 -6.48
C LEU A 125 -10.78 -12.55 -7.61
N GLN A 126 -11.53 -13.24 -8.46
CA GLN A 126 -12.32 -12.58 -9.51
C GLN A 126 -13.42 -11.74 -8.87
N ALA A 127 -13.78 -10.62 -9.52
CA ALA A 127 -14.81 -9.71 -9.02
C ALA A 127 -16.18 -10.38 -8.76
N SER A 128 -16.44 -11.52 -9.40
CA SER A 128 -17.65 -12.35 -9.24
C SER A 128 -17.69 -13.17 -7.95
N ASP A 129 -16.53 -13.43 -7.32
CA ASP A 129 -16.42 -14.25 -6.10
C ASP A 129 -16.55 -13.38 -4.83
N LEU A 130 -16.72 -12.07 -4.99
CA LEU A 130 -16.65 -11.07 -3.93
C LEU A 130 -18.02 -10.87 -3.25
N LYS A 131 -18.44 -11.87 -2.46
CA LYS A 131 -19.50 -11.73 -1.44
C LYS A 131 -18.90 -11.55 -0.03
N GLN A 132 -19.76 -11.18 0.92
CA GLN A 132 -19.62 -10.87 2.36
C GLN A 132 -18.27 -11.15 3.08
N ALA A 133 -17.60 -12.27 2.80
CA ALA A 133 -16.27 -12.63 3.33
C ALA A 133 -15.18 -11.57 3.11
N GLN A 134 -15.25 -10.79 2.02
CA GLN A 134 -14.29 -9.71 1.79
C GLN A 134 -14.45 -8.53 2.75
N ALA A 135 -15.68 -8.19 3.16
CA ALA A 135 -15.90 -7.03 4.01
C ALA A 135 -15.25 -7.18 5.40
N GLU A 136 -15.13 -8.42 5.90
CA GLU A 136 -14.43 -8.70 7.15
C GLU A 136 -12.91 -8.62 6.98
N SER A 137 -12.38 -9.18 5.88
CA SER A 137 -10.97 -9.08 5.53
C SER A 137 -10.50 -7.63 5.40
N TYR A 138 -11.22 -6.77 4.67
CA TYR A 138 -10.92 -5.33 4.57
C TYR A 138 -10.86 -4.63 5.94
N MET A 139 -11.78 -4.97 6.84
CA MET A 139 -11.83 -4.37 8.18
C MET A 139 -10.65 -4.83 9.03
N LYS A 140 -10.24 -6.11 8.92
CA LYS A 140 -9.03 -6.62 9.56
C LYS A 140 -7.78 -5.93 9.02
N SER A 141 -7.66 -5.77 7.69
CA SER A 141 -6.52 -5.07 7.08
C SER A 141 -6.46 -3.61 7.54
N ILE A 142 -7.58 -2.89 7.56
CA ILE A 142 -7.63 -1.49 8.03
C ILE A 142 -7.21 -1.39 9.50
N GLU A 143 -7.71 -2.28 10.36
CA GLU A 143 -7.36 -2.31 11.77
C GLU A 143 -5.87 -2.60 11.97
N PHE A 144 -5.33 -3.60 11.25
CA PHE A 144 -3.91 -3.91 11.26
C PHE A 144 -3.06 -2.73 10.80
N ILE A 145 -3.37 -2.13 9.65
CA ILE A 145 -2.62 -1.01 9.07
C ILE A 145 -2.63 0.19 10.02
N SER A 146 -3.78 0.51 10.62
CA SER A 146 -3.89 1.58 11.62
C SER A 146 -2.93 1.35 12.80
N LYS A 147 -2.96 0.16 13.40
CA LYS A 147 -2.08 -0.20 14.52
C LYS A 147 -0.61 -0.24 14.11
N TYR A 148 -0.30 -0.79 12.94
CA TYR A 148 1.07 -0.88 12.43
C TYR A 148 1.67 0.49 12.19
N ILE A 149 0.90 1.41 11.60
CA ILE A 149 1.33 2.78 11.38
C ILE A 149 1.58 3.50 12.71
N SER A 150 0.68 3.33 13.67
CA SER A 150 0.82 3.96 14.99
C SER A 150 2.04 3.43 15.76
N LYS A 151 2.24 2.10 15.82
CA LYS A 151 3.32 1.49 16.61
C LYS A 151 4.71 1.61 15.97
N TYR A 152 4.81 1.41 14.64
CA TYR A 152 6.10 1.27 13.97
C TYR A 152 6.45 2.42 13.02
N LEU A 153 5.45 3.18 12.56
CA LEU A 153 5.63 4.17 11.48
C LEU A 153 5.06 5.54 11.87
N SER A 154 5.07 5.89 13.15
CA SER A 154 4.47 7.10 13.73
C SER A 154 4.98 8.43 13.16
N ASN A 155 6.20 8.44 12.63
CA ASN A 155 6.82 9.62 12.02
C ASN A 155 6.84 9.59 10.49
N SER A 156 6.12 8.65 9.87
CA SER A 156 6.15 8.46 8.42
C SER A 156 5.12 9.36 7.72
N LYS A 157 5.46 9.83 6.52
CA LYS A 157 4.44 10.37 5.60
C LYS A 157 3.59 9.21 5.08
N ILE A 158 2.29 9.43 4.96
CA ILE A 158 1.34 8.42 4.48
C ILE A 158 0.77 8.91 3.16
N VAL A 159 0.74 8.06 2.15
CA VAL A 159 0.17 8.34 0.84
C VAL A 159 -1.01 7.41 0.61
N LEU A 160 -2.21 7.96 0.65
CA LEU A 160 -3.41 7.25 0.22
C LEU A 160 -3.48 7.24 -1.30
N CYS A 161 -3.61 6.04 -1.86
CA CYS A 161 -3.81 5.82 -3.29
C CYS A 161 -5.29 5.45 -3.54
N PRO A 162 -6.20 6.44 -3.73
CA PRO A 162 -7.60 6.17 -4.01
C PRO A 162 -7.72 5.44 -5.35
N GLY A 163 -8.21 4.21 -5.28
CA GLY A 163 -8.73 3.48 -6.44
C GLY A 163 -10.25 3.61 -6.49
N GLY A 164 -10.81 3.70 -7.69
CA GLY A 164 -12.24 3.97 -7.92
C GLY A 164 -13.23 2.88 -7.49
N LYS A 165 -12.85 1.95 -6.58
CA LYS A 165 -13.66 0.78 -6.20
C LYS A 165 -13.78 0.52 -4.69
N ALA A 166 -13.25 1.38 -3.81
CA ALA A 166 -13.61 1.36 -2.38
C ALA A 166 -15.05 1.89 -2.18
N ASN A 167 -16.02 1.20 -2.78
CA ASN A 167 -17.39 1.70 -2.97
C ASN A 167 -18.31 1.44 -1.76
N SER A 168 -17.88 0.63 -0.80
CA SER A 168 -18.65 0.40 0.43
C SER A 168 -18.52 1.57 1.41
N LYS A 169 -19.68 2.11 1.83
CA LYS A 169 -19.77 3.13 2.89
C LYS A 169 -19.10 2.65 4.19
N LYS A 170 -19.19 1.35 4.51
CA LYS A 170 -18.60 0.75 5.72
C LYS A 170 -17.06 0.82 5.70
N ILE A 171 -16.44 0.43 4.58
CA ILE A 171 -14.98 0.44 4.41
C ILE A 171 -14.43 1.86 4.45
N ARG A 172 -15.09 2.80 3.75
CA ARG A 172 -14.64 4.20 3.77
C ARG A 172 -14.78 4.84 5.14
N LYS A 173 -15.85 4.52 5.88
CA LYS A 173 -16.02 4.95 7.27
C LYS A 173 -14.89 4.43 8.16
N ALA A 174 -14.58 3.13 8.06
CA ALA A 174 -13.48 2.53 8.82
C ALA A 174 -12.11 3.14 8.47
N LEU A 175 -11.82 3.33 7.18
CA LEU A 175 -10.58 3.99 6.73
C LEU A 175 -10.45 5.39 7.35
N TYR A 176 -11.55 6.15 7.36
CA TYR A 176 -11.55 7.47 7.96
C TYR A 176 -11.31 7.42 9.47
N GLU A 177 -12.12 6.66 10.20
CA GLU A 177 -12.11 6.61 11.66
C GLU A 177 -10.80 6.03 12.21
N LYS A 178 -10.21 5.04 11.54
CA LYS A 178 -9.04 4.31 12.05
C LYS A 178 -7.71 4.84 11.52
N ILE A 179 -7.68 5.48 10.34
CA ILE A 179 -6.42 5.90 9.71
C ILE A 179 -6.41 7.39 9.40
N ILE A 180 -7.40 7.92 8.66
CA ILE A 180 -7.31 9.30 8.15
C ILE A 180 -7.39 10.32 9.28
N LYS A 181 -8.38 10.18 10.17
CA LYS A 181 -8.65 11.14 11.25
C LYS A 181 -7.43 11.36 12.14
N GLU A 182 -6.78 10.26 12.54
CA GLU A 182 -5.65 10.26 13.48
C GLU A 182 -4.31 10.63 12.82
N ASN A 183 -4.25 10.74 11.49
CA ASN A 183 -3.01 11.00 10.74
C ASN A 183 -3.14 12.14 9.72
N LYS A 184 -4.13 13.02 9.90
CA LYS A 184 -4.52 14.06 8.94
C LYS A 184 -3.37 14.99 8.57
N ASP A 185 -2.48 15.30 9.50
CA ASP A 185 -1.34 16.18 9.36
C ASP A 185 -0.19 15.61 8.52
N ARG A 186 -0.19 14.29 8.30
CA ARG A 186 0.87 13.56 7.58
C ARG A 186 0.39 12.69 6.43
N ILE A 187 -0.90 12.78 6.08
CA ILE A 187 -1.52 11.99 5.01
C ILE A 187 -1.71 12.81 3.72
N TYR A 188 -1.12 12.30 2.66
CA TYR A 188 -1.15 12.83 1.30
C TYR A 188 -2.09 11.96 0.47
N ILE A 189 -2.84 12.57 -0.44
CA ILE A 189 -3.70 11.80 -1.34
C ILE A 189 -3.21 11.96 -2.76
N TYR A 190 -3.11 10.82 -3.45
CA TYR A 190 -2.80 10.76 -4.87
C TYR A 190 -4.07 10.97 -5.73
N GLY A 191 -4.00 11.82 -6.75
CA GLY A 191 -4.99 11.80 -7.85
C GLY A 191 -6.39 12.36 -7.56
N LEU A 192 -6.57 13.19 -6.53
CA LEU A 192 -7.83 13.94 -6.35
C LEU A 192 -7.94 15.07 -7.39
N SER A 193 -8.51 14.78 -8.56
CA SER A 193 -8.95 15.85 -9.47
C SER A 193 -10.29 16.42 -9.00
N ARG A 194 -10.43 17.75 -8.93
CA ARG A 194 -11.73 18.43 -8.80
C ARG A 194 -12.57 18.41 -10.10
N GLY A 195 -12.15 17.67 -11.13
CA GLY A 195 -12.88 17.52 -12.38
C GLY A 195 -12.15 16.57 -13.33
N VAL A 196 -12.88 15.60 -13.86
CA VAL A 196 -12.55 14.62 -14.93
C VAL A 196 -11.09 14.15 -14.99
N PRO A 197 -10.80 12.87 -14.69
CA PRO A 197 -9.44 12.33 -14.84
C PRO A 197 -9.06 12.28 -16.32
N ARG A 198 -8.16 13.16 -16.76
CA ARG A 198 -7.43 12.98 -18.03
C ARG A 198 -6.25 12.05 -17.75
N HIS A 199 -6.46 10.75 -17.99
CA HIS A 199 -5.36 9.82 -18.14
C HIS A 199 -4.53 10.23 -19.36
N ILE A 200 -3.34 10.79 -19.14
CA ILE A 200 -2.30 10.83 -20.17
C ILE A 200 -1.23 9.83 -19.75
N ILE A 201 -1.15 8.72 -20.48
CA ILE A 201 -0.06 7.74 -20.39
C ILE A 201 1.24 8.52 -20.67
N GLY A 202 2.16 8.56 -19.69
CA GLY A 202 3.38 9.36 -19.76
C GLY A 202 3.32 10.75 -19.15
N SER A 203 2.17 11.19 -18.61
CA SER A 203 2.12 12.46 -17.87
C SER A 203 2.77 12.35 -16.49
N LYS A 204 3.61 13.35 -16.19
CA LYS A 204 4.10 13.69 -14.85
C LYS A 204 2.90 14.08 -13.97
N GLY A 205 2.12 13.12 -13.49
CA GLY A 205 0.93 13.37 -12.67
C GLY A 205 1.24 14.33 -11.51
N THR A 206 0.66 15.53 -11.60
CA THR A 206 0.45 16.59 -10.62
C THR A 206 -0.83 16.24 -9.84
N ASP A 207 -0.93 16.12 -8.52
CA ASP A 207 -0.10 16.54 -7.40
C ASP A 207 -0.35 15.59 -6.24
N LEU A 208 0.70 15.22 -5.50
CA LEU A 208 0.53 14.75 -4.13
C LEU A 208 0.33 15.98 -3.26
N ARG A 209 -0.79 16.05 -2.55
CA ARG A 209 -1.10 17.15 -1.63
C ARG A 209 -1.50 16.58 -0.29
N LEU A 210 -1.15 17.30 0.77
CA LEU A 210 -1.67 17.02 2.10
C LEU A 210 -3.20 17.10 2.05
N ILE A 211 -3.88 16.16 2.72
CA ILE A 211 -5.33 16.14 2.79
C ILE A 211 -5.86 17.43 3.45
N LYS A 212 -6.91 17.99 2.88
CA LYS A 212 -7.69 19.08 3.50
C LYS A 212 -9.02 18.57 4.03
N ASP A 213 -9.63 19.31 4.97
CA ASP A 213 -10.93 18.95 5.57
C ASP A 213 -12.03 18.73 4.53
N ASP A 214 -12.09 19.58 3.50
CA ASP A 214 -13.07 19.49 2.41
C ASP A 214 -12.85 18.26 1.51
N GLN A 215 -11.65 17.65 1.55
CA GLN A 215 -11.30 16.44 0.78
C GLN A 215 -11.51 15.15 1.58
N ILE A 216 -11.59 15.24 2.91
CA ILE A 216 -11.87 14.09 3.78
C ILE A 216 -13.20 13.45 3.38
N SER A 217 -14.24 14.26 3.16
CA SER A 217 -15.58 13.77 2.77
C SER A 217 -15.58 13.03 1.42
N THR A 218 -14.70 13.42 0.50
CA THR A 218 -14.56 12.78 -0.81
C THR A 218 -13.91 11.40 -0.70
N VAL A 219 -12.93 11.24 0.18
CA VAL A 219 -12.24 9.95 0.41
C VAL A 219 -13.04 9.04 1.35
N SER A 220 -13.64 9.59 2.40
CA SER A 220 -14.42 8.86 3.41
C SER A 220 -15.86 8.60 2.97
N GLY A 221 -16.41 9.37 2.02
CA GLY A 221 -17.82 9.35 1.69
C GLY A 221 -18.75 9.73 2.85
N ILE A 222 -18.22 10.39 3.90
CA ILE A 222 -18.96 10.94 5.04
C ILE A 222 -19.13 12.44 4.80
N LYS A 223 -20.38 12.92 4.77
CA LYS A 223 -20.71 14.34 4.66
C LYS A 223 -20.52 15.04 6.01
#